data_AF-A0A9E2UCP1-F1
#
_entry.id   AF-A0A9E2UCP1-F1
#
_cell.length_a   1.000
_cell.length_b   1.000
_cell.length_c   1.000
_cell.angle_alpha   90.00
_cell.angle_beta   90.00
_cell.angle_gamma   90.00
#
_symmetry.space_group_name_H-M   'P 1'
#
loop_
_entity.id
_entity.type
_entity.pdbx_description
1 polymer ?
#
loop_
_entity_poly.entity_id
_entity_poly.type
_entity_poly.pdbx_seq_one_letter_code
_entity_poly.pdbx_strand_id
1 'polypeptide(L)'
;DLPTGIFPYNVAVAPDGKLALTVDNGNGGGSDGNAKTVSVIDLEADPPRVVDHVTVGDSPEGLAISPKGDFAVSVEARGSNMPKTAFFYHPTGAATALRIEGKKVTNAGEVNVGALPEAVAFSPDGQYVYVGNFIDGDVSILRWDGSKLTDAGPRFKLPDHPASMRGGPQ
;
A
#
# COMPACT_ATOMS: atom_id res chain seq x y z
N ASP A 1 -21.43 12.46 2.86
CA ASP A 1 -20.18 12.00 3.49
C ASP A 1 -20.03 10.50 3.35
N LEU A 2 -18.79 10.09 3.05
CA LEU A 2 -18.38 8.70 2.94
C LEU A 2 -17.46 8.39 4.13
N PRO A 3 -17.95 7.70 5.19
CA PRO A 3 -17.15 7.46 6.38
C PRO A 3 -16.11 6.36 6.12
N THR A 4 -14.92 6.76 5.67
CA THR A 4 -13.72 5.90 5.63
C THR A 4 -13.14 5.70 7.03
N GLY A 5 -12.01 5.01 7.12
CA GLY A 5 -11.23 4.91 8.35
C GLY A 5 -10.64 6.26 8.78
N ILE A 6 -9.89 6.21 9.89
CA ILE A 6 -9.34 7.40 10.53
C ILE A 6 -8.17 7.94 9.70
N PHE A 7 -8.23 9.23 9.36
CA PHE A 7 -7.16 9.93 8.65
C PHE A 7 -6.84 9.27 7.30
N PRO A 8 -7.79 9.24 6.34
CA PRO A 8 -7.55 8.67 5.01
C PRO A 8 -6.45 9.46 4.30
N TYR A 9 -5.46 8.75 3.77
CA TYR A 9 -4.24 9.36 3.25
C TYR A 9 -4.13 9.26 1.72
N ASN A 10 -4.38 8.08 1.16
CA ASN A 10 -4.32 7.83 -0.27
C ASN A 10 -5.56 7.04 -0.74
N VAL A 11 -5.90 7.16 -2.02
CA VAL A 11 -7.06 6.50 -2.63
C VAL A 11 -6.69 5.92 -3.99
N ALA A 12 -7.15 4.71 -4.27
CA ALA A 12 -7.02 4.06 -5.57
C ALA A 12 -8.38 3.53 -6.03
N VAL A 13 -8.69 3.71 -7.32
CA VAL A 13 -9.90 3.19 -7.95
C VAL A 13 -9.53 2.00 -8.82
N ALA A 14 -10.29 0.91 -8.73
CA ALA A 14 -10.08 -0.27 -9.55
C ALA A 14 -10.29 0.07 -11.04
N PRO A 15 -9.61 -0.62 -11.97
CA PRO A 15 -9.69 -0.31 -13.41
C PRO A 15 -11.11 -0.35 -14.00
N ASP A 16 -12.02 -1.13 -13.41
CA ASP A 16 -13.42 -1.22 -13.82
C ASP A 16 -14.31 -0.10 -13.25
N GLY A 17 -13.79 0.75 -12.38
CA GLY A 17 -14.48 1.86 -11.75
C GLY A 17 -15.50 1.47 -10.66
N LYS A 18 -15.56 0.20 -10.24
CA LYS A 18 -16.61 -0.30 -9.34
C LYS A 18 -16.22 -0.32 -7.87
N LEU A 19 -14.92 -0.34 -7.60
CA LEU A 19 -14.33 -0.42 -6.27
C LEU A 19 -13.31 0.70 -6.10
N ALA A 20 -13.29 1.33 -4.92
CA ALA A 20 -12.15 2.13 -4.48
C ALA A 20 -11.62 1.63 -3.15
N LEU A 21 -10.35 1.88 -2.91
CA LEU A 21 -9.65 1.58 -1.67
C LEU A 21 -9.02 2.86 -1.12
N THR A 22 -9.08 3.07 0.19
CA THR A 22 -8.30 4.11 0.88
C THR A 22 -7.39 3.50 1.92
N VAL A 23 -6.16 3.98 2.03
CA VAL A 23 -5.32 3.69 3.19
C VAL A 23 -5.61 4.70 4.29
N ASP A 24 -5.89 4.20 5.49
CA ASP A 24 -6.30 5.01 6.63
C ASP A 24 -5.14 5.04 7.62
N ASN A 25 -4.32 6.09 7.57
CA ASN A 25 -3.03 6.10 8.28
C ASN A 25 -3.21 6.15 9.82
N GLY A 26 -4.34 6.65 10.30
CA GLY A 26 -4.57 6.87 11.72
C GLY A 26 -3.62 7.92 12.31
N ASN A 27 -3.75 8.18 13.62
CA ASN A 27 -2.83 8.97 14.48
C ASN A 27 -2.08 10.14 13.82
N GLY A 28 -2.76 10.96 12.99
CA GLY A 28 -2.15 12.12 12.33
C GLY A 28 -1.03 11.81 11.32
N GLY A 29 -0.97 10.59 10.78
CA GLY A 29 0.01 10.21 9.75
C GLY A 29 1.26 9.50 10.26
N GLY A 30 1.37 9.21 11.56
CA GLY A 30 2.59 8.66 12.16
C GLY A 30 2.44 7.26 12.75
N SER A 31 3.52 6.48 12.67
CA SER A 31 3.61 5.17 13.33
C SER A 31 3.45 5.28 14.86
N ASP A 32 2.63 4.39 15.41
CA ASP A 32 2.37 4.27 16.84
C ASP A 32 2.45 2.82 17.36
N GLY A 33 2.88 1.90 16.50
CA GLY A 33 2.99 0.48 16.79
C GLY A 33 1.69 -0.31 16.62
N ASN A 34 0.60 0.32 16.19
CA ASN A 34 -0.68 -0.35 15.97
C ASN A 34 -1.00 -0.46 14.49
N ALA A 35 -1.44 -1.64 14.08
CA ALA A 35 -1.99 -1.91 12.76
C ALA A 35 -3.11 -0.93 12.39
N LYS A 36 -3.23 -0.64 11.10
CA LYS A 36 -4.22 0.28 10.53
C LYS A 36 -5.13 -0.45 9.54
N THR A 37 -5.93 0.29 8.79
CA THR A 37 -6.91 -0.28 7.86
C THR A 37 -6.77 0.28 6.46
N VAL A 38 -7.25 -0.51 5.50
CA VAL A 38 -7.71 -0.06 4.21
C VAL A 38 -9.23 -0.11 4.18
N SER A 39 -9.89 1.00 3.86
CA SER A 39 -11.34 1.02 3.65
C SER A 39 -11.69 0.55 2.24
N VAL A 40 -12.71 -0.29 2.13
CA VAL A 40 -13.24 -0.81 0.86
C VAL A 40 -14.52 -0.07 0.51
N ILE A 41 -14.55 0.58 -0.65
CA ILE A 41 -15.65 1.46 -1.07
C ILE A 41 -16.35 0.87 -2.28
N ASP A 42 -17.64 0.59 -2.15
CA ASP A 42 -18.52 0.24 -3.27
C ASP A 42 -18.95 1.52 -3.99
N LEU A 43 -18.45 1.69 -5.23
CA LEU A 43 -18.77 2.83 -6.10
C LEU A 43 -20.05 2.62 -6.94
N GLU A 44 -20.59 1.40 -6.98
CA GLU A 44 -21.86 1.12 -7.67
C GLU A 44 -23.07 1.35 -6.75
N ALA A 45 -22.86 1.47 -5.45
CA ALA A 45 -23.91 1.86 -4.50
C ALA A 45 -24.33 3.32 -4.73
N ASP A 46 -25.61 3.63 -4.50
CA ASP A 46 -26.15 4.99 -4.58
C ASP A 46 -26.79 5.40 -3.22
N PRO A 47 -26.15 6.27 -2.42
CA PRO A 47 -24.81 6.85 -2.66
C PRO A 47 -23.68 5.81 -2.46
N PRO A 48 -22.47 6.07 -3.02
CA PRO A 48 -21.29 5.26 -2.74
C PRO A 48 -21.06 5.12 -1.25
N ARG A 49 -20.63 3.93 -0.81
CA ARG A 49 -20.46 3.64 0.63
C ARG A 49 -19.30 2.70 0.90
N VAL A 50 -18.70 2.86 2.08
CA VAL A 50 -17.75 1.88 2.61
C VAL A 50 -18.52 0.59 2.92
N VAL A 51 -17.97 -0.53 2.50
CA VAL A 51 -18.56 -1.87 2.66
C VAL A 51 -17.69 -2.82 3.48
N ASP A 52 -16.41 -2.49 3.70
CA ASP A 52 -15.50 -3.27 4.53
C ASP A 52 -14.28 -2.46 4.99
N HIS A 53 -13.56 -2.97 6.00
CA HIS A 53 -12.24 -2.51 6.40
C HIS A 53 -11.28 -3.70 6.53
N VAL A 54 -10.16 -3.64 5.82
CA VAL A 54 -9.14 -4.69 5.83
C VAL A 54 -7.94 -4.24 6.65
N THR A 55 -7.53 -5.02 7.63
CA THR A 55 -6.34 -4.72 8.45
C THR A 55 -5.06 -4.81 7.61
N VAL A 56 -4.21 -3.80 7.76
CA VAL A 56 -2.85 -3.69 7.20
C VAL A 56 -1.88 -3.29 8.31
N GLY A 57 -0.59 -3.11 7.98
CA GLY A 57 0.44 -2.74 8.94
C GLY A 57 0.30 -1.31 9.50
N ASP A 58 1.30 -0.92 10.29
CA ASP A 58 1.35 0.39 10.95
C ASP A 58 1.80 1.51 10.00
N SER A 59 1.03 2.61 10.00
CA SER A 59 1.21 3.81 9.18
C SER A 59 1.30 3.49 7.67
N PRO A 60 0.18 3.06 7.04
CA PRO A 60 0.10 2.88 5.60
C PRO A 60 0.04 4.23 4.87
N GLU A 61 0.87 4.41 3.84
CA GLU A 61 0.98 5.67 3.10
C GLU A 61 0.64 5.52 1.62
N GLY A 62 1.38 4.67 0.92
CA GLY A 62 1.16 4.41 -0.50
C GLY A 62 0.12 3.32 -0.73
N LEU A 63 -0.67 3.48 -1.79
CA LEU A 63 -1.66 2.51 -2.24
C LEU A 63 -1.72 2.48 -3.76
N ALA A 64 -1.72 1.29 -4.34
CA ALA A 64 -2.00 1.09 -5.75
C ALA A 64 -2.84 -0.17 -5.99
N ILE A 65 -3.70 -0.14 -7.01
CA ILE A 65 -4.41 -1.31 -7.53
C ILE A 65 -3.73 -1.76 -8.82
N SER A 66 -3.58 -3.07 -8.99
CA SER A 66 -2.98 -3.66 -10.18
C SER A 66 -3.76 -3.32 -11.45
N PRO A 67 -3.10 -3.31 -12.63
CA PRO A 67 -3.76 -3.03 -13.90
C PRO A 67 -4.90 -4.00 -14.25
N LYS A 68 -4.90 -5.20 -13.67
CA LYS A 68 -5.95 -6.22 -13.84
C LYS A 68 -7.10 -6.06 -12.84
N GLY A 69 -6.91 -5.30 -11.76
CA GLY A 69 -7.91 -5.09 -10.71
C GLY A 69 -8.10 -6.28 -9.76
N ASP A 70 -7.27 -7.33 -9.85
CA ASP A 70 -7.38 -8.56 -9.06
C ASP A 70 -6.57 -8.52 -7.74
N PHE A 71 -5.68 -7.54 -7.58
CA PHE A 71 -5.01 -7.26 -6.32
C PHE A 71 -4.54 -5.79 -6.20
N ALA A 72 -4.23 -5.37 -4.98
CA ALA A 72 -3.65 -4.08 -4.62
C ALA A 72 -2.45 -4.27 -3.68
N VAL A 73 -1.66 -3.21 -3.53
CA VAL A 73 -0.57 -3.14 -2.53
C VAL A 73 -0.69 -1.85 -1.74
N SER A 74 -0.71 -2.00 -0.42
CA SER A 74 -0.50 -0.94 0.57
C SER A 74 0.96 -0.99 1.03
N VAL A 75 1.58 0.16 1.28
CA VAL A 75 2.95 0.22 1.83
C VAL A 75 2.96 0.94 3.18
N GLU A 76 3.67 0.35 4.13
CA GLU A 76 3.60 0.72 5.55
C GLU A 76 4.96 1.11 6.12
N ALA A 77 5.02 2.23 6.84
CA ALA A 77 6.26 2.74 7.42
C ALA A 77 6.79 1.86 8.56
N ARG A 78 5.91 1.20 9.34
CA ARG A 78 6.26 0.32 10.47
C ARG A 78 7.27 0.93 11.47
N GLY A 79 7.19 2.24 11.68
CA GLY A 79 8.11 2.96 12.58
C GLY A 79 9.54 3.10 12.06
N SER A 80 9.80 2.82 10.78
CA SER A 80 11.15 2.93 10.20
C SER A 80 11.66 4.36 10.05
N ASN A 81 10.77 5.35 10.15
CA ASN A 81 11.08 6.77 10.26
C ASN A 81 11.12 7.30 11.70
N MET A 82 10.99 6.43 12.71
CA MET A 82 10.89 6.82 14.11
C MET A 82 12.21 6.66 14.87
N PRO A 83 12.38 7.31 16.04
CA PRO A 83 13.58 7.12 16.86
C PRO A 83 13.80 5.65 17.20
N LYS A 84 15.04 5.19 17.14
CA LYS A 84 15.43 3.79 17.46
C LYS A 84 15.08 3.36 18.88
N THR A 85 14.77 4.31 19.76
CA THR A 85 14.33 4.09 21.14
C THR A 85 12.83 3.83 21.28
N ALA A 86 12.02 4.07 20.23
CA ALA A 86 10.60 3.75 20.24
C ALA A 86 10.40 2.23 20.29
N PHE A 87 9.49 1.76 21.15
CA PHE A 87 9.26 0.31 21.33
C PHE A 87 8.74 -0.38 20.05
N PHE A 88 8.16 0.40 19.14
CA PHE A 88 7.63 -0.04 17.85
C PHE A 88 8.55 0.27 16.66
N TYR A 89 9.78 0.75 16.91
CA TYR A 89 10.75 0.97 15.83
C TYR A 89 11.05 -0.35 15.10
N HIS A 90 10.94 -0.31 13.78
CA HIS A 90 11.40 -1.38 12.90
C HIS A 90 12.32 -0.78 11.83
N PRO A 91 13.48 -1.37 11.52
CA PRO A 91 14.43 -0.76 10.57
C PRO A 91 13.94 -0.75 9.11
N THR A 92 12.84 -1.44 8.80
CA THR A 92 12.26 -1.53 7.46
C THR A 92 10.75 -1.28 7.51
N GLY A 93 10.20 -0.75 6.42
CA GLY A 93 8.76 -0.80 6.15
C GLY A 93 8.32 -2.17 5.61
N ALA A 94 7.06 -2.23 5.19
CA ALA A 94 6.47 -3.38 4.51
C ALA A 94 5.62 -2.98 3.30
N ALA A 95 5.35 -3.96 2.45
CA ALA A 95 4.34 -3.91 1.41
C ALA A 95 3.35 -5.04 1.66
N THR A 96 2.09 -4.68 1.95
CA THR A 96 0.99 -5.62 2.18
C THR A 96 0.19 -5.82 0.90
N ALA A 97 0.08 -7.08 0.45
CA ALA A 97 -0.75 -7.44 -0.68
C ALA A 97 -2.21 -7.62 -0.24
N LEU A 98 -3.13 -7.05 -1.02
CA LEU A 98 -4.57 -7.16 -0.81
C LEU A 98 -5.19 -7.82 -2.04
N ARG A 99 -5.75 -9.03 -1.89
CA ARG A 99 -6.47 -9.70 -2.97
C ARG A 99 -7.84 -9.05 -3.17
N ILE A 100 -8.26 -8.91 -4.42
CA ILE A 100 -9.56 -8.34 -4.79
C ILE A 100 -10.37 -9.38 -5.56
N GLU A 101 -11.51 -9.77 -5.00
CA GLU A 101 -12.49 -10.68 -5.61
C GLU A 101 -13.85 -9.98 -5.67
N GLY A 102 -14.07 -9.21 -6.75
CA GLY A 102 -15.21 -8.30 -6.85
C GLY A 102 -15.08 -7.17 -5.83
N LYS A 103 -16.04 -7.07 -4.89
CA LYS A 103 -16.01 -6.08 -3.80
C LYS A 103 -15.41 -6.62 -2.50
N LYS A 104 -15.01 -7.89 -2.49
CA LYS A 104 -14.36 -8.51 -1.34
C LYS A 104 -12.86 -8.29 -1.43
N VAL A 105 -12.28 -7.72 -0.39
CA VAL A 105 -10.84 -7.51 -0.29
C VAL A 105 -10.31 -8.28 0.90
N THR A 106 -9.20 -9.00 0.72
CA THR A 106 -8.59 -9.77 1.79
C THR A 106 -7.09 -9.54 1.84
N ASN A 107 -6.54 -9.50 3.04
CA ASN A 107 -5.10 -9.45 3.25
C ASN A 107 -4.47 -10.77 2.77
N ALA A 108 -3.48 -10.68 1.87
CA ALA A 108 -2.78 -11.80 1.24
C ALA A 108 -1.31 -11.92 1.71
N GLY A 109 -0.97 -11.28 2.82
CA GLY A 109 0.37 -11.27 3.41
C GLY A 109 1.22 -10.07 3.02
N GLU A 110 2.33 -9.92 3.72
CA GLU A 110 3.27 -8.81 3.57
C GLU A 110 4.68 -9.29 3.20
N VAL A 111 5.46 -8.37 2.65
CA VAL A 111 6.90 -8.53 2.41
C VAL A 111 7.64 -7.29 2.92
N ASN A 112 8.81 -7.48 3.54
CA ASN A 112 9.65 -6.37 3.99
C ASN A 112 10.20 -5.59 2.78
N VAL A 113 10.24 -4.26 2.91
CA VAL A 113 10.84 -3.36 1.92
C VAL A 113 11.89 -2.47 2.60
N GLY A 114 12.23 -1.30 2.05
CA GLY A 114 13.14 -0.36 2.70
C GLY A 114 12.45 0.52 3.73
N ALA A 115 13.21 1.42 4.35
CA ALA A 115 12.70 2.36 5.34
C ALA A 115 11.85 3.48 4.68
N LEU A 116 10.74 3.83 5.35
CA LEU A 116 9.72 4.78 4.94
C LEU A 116 9.27 4.60 3.47
N PRO A 117 8.59 3.51 3.14
CA PRO A 117 8.02 3.35 1.81
C PRO A 117 6.81 4.27 1.64
N GLU A 118 6.91 5.23 0.72
CA GLU A 118 5.82 6.20 0.45
C GLU A 118 5.11 5.90 -0.88
N ALA A 119 5.90 5.49 -1.88
CA ALA A 119 5.43 5.32 -3.25
C ALA A 119 5.27 3.85 -3.62
N VAL A 120 4.19 3.52 -4.33
CA VAL A 120 3.97 2.18 -4.91
C VAL A 120 3.39 2.28 -6.31
N ALA A 121 3.90 1.47 -7.24
CA ALA A 121 3.41 1.42 -8.62
C ALA A 121 3.57 0.02 -9.21
N PHE A 122 2.71 -0.32 -10.17
CA PHE A 122 2.77 -1.58 -10.89
C PHE A 122 3.49 -1.44 -12.24
N SER A 123 4.12 -2.52 -12.69
CA SER A 123 4.43 -2.68 -14.11
C SER A 123 3.13 -2.78 -14.93
N PRO A 124 3.14 -2.38 -16.23
CA PRO A 124 1.92 -2.41 -17.06
C PRO A 124 1.25 -3.79 -17.16
N ASP A 125 2.03 -4.87 -17.11
CA ASP A 125 1.53 -6.25 -17.12
C ASP A 125 1.05 -6.76 -15.75
N GLY A 126 1.24 -5.96 -14.69
CA GLY A 126 0.88 -6.27 -13.31
C GLY A 126 1.74 -7.33 -12.64
N GLN A 127 2.84 -7.78 -13.26
CA GLN A 127 3.69 -8.84 -12.68
C GLN A 127 4.65 -8.31 -11.61
N TYR A 128 5.05 -7.05 -11.71
CA TYR A 128 5.99 -6.41 -10.79
C TYR A 128 5.34 -5.25 -10.05
N VAL A 129 5.79 -5.07 -8.82
CA VAL A 129 5.46 -3.93 -7.96
C VAL A 129 6.76 -3.23 -7.59
N TYR A 130 6.79 -1.93 -7.79
CA TYR A 130 7.90 -1.06 -7.41
C TYR A 130 7.49 -0.30 -6.15
N VAL A 131 8.33 -0.34 -5.12
CA VAL A 131 8.09 0.34 -3.84
C VAL A 131 9.24 1.30 -3.56
N GLY A 132 8.94 2.59 -3.56
CA GLY A 132 9.89 3.66 -3.31
C GLY A 132 10.12 3.83 -1.82
N ASN A 133 11.34 3.51 -1.38
CA ASN A 133 11.75 3.60 0.01
C ASN A 133 12.42 4.96 0.22
N PHE A 134 11.66 5.92 0.75
CA PHE A 134 12.08 7.31 0.85
C PHE A 134 13.38 7.43 1.65
N ILE A 135 13.44 6.90 2.87
CA ILE A 135 14.64 7.03 3.73
C ILE A 135 15.85 6.30 3.13
N ASP A 136 15.65 5.11 2.56
CA ASP A 136 16.75 4.31 2.01
C ASP A 136 17.28 4.84 0.66
N GLY A 137 16.56 5.76 0.01
CA GLY A 137 16.92 6.33 -1.29
C GLY A 137 17.01 5.26 -2.38
N ASP A 138 16.15 4.25 -2.31
CA ASP A 138 16.11 3.16 -3.27
C ASP A 138 14.68 2.67 -3.52
N VAL A 139 14.55 1.74 -4.46
CA VAL A 139 13.27 1.13 -4.77
C VAL A 139 13.40 -0.38 -4.68
N SER A 140 12.49 -0.98 -3.93
CA SER A 140 12.29 -2.43 -3.88
C SER A 140 11.52 -2.89 -5.12
N ILE A 141 11.94 -4.02 -5.69
CA ILE A 141 11.22 -4.68 -6.78
C ILE A 141 10.60 -5.94 -6.22
N LEU A 142 9.28 -6.04 -6.31
CA LEU A 142 8.52 -7.18 -5.84
C LEU A 142 7.83 -7.85 -7.02
N ARG A 143 7.54 -9.14 -6.89
CA ARG A 143 6.81 -9.94 -7.88
C ARG A 143 5.55 -10.51 -7.27
N TRP A 144 4.45 -10.39 -7.99
CA TRP A 144 3.19 -11.05 -7.70
C TRP A 144 3.02 -12.28 -8.59
N ASP A 145 2.80 -13.45 -7.98
CA ASP A 145 2.59 -14.71 -8.72
C ASP A 145 1.12 -15.12 -8.88
N GLY A 146 0.18 -14.26 -8.46
CA GLY A 146 -1.25 -14.58 -8.38
C GLY A 146 -1.72 -15.00 -6.98
N SER A 147 -0.77 -15.28 -6.08
CA SER A 147 -1.08 -15.73 -4.72
C SER A 147 -0.28 -15.02 -3.63
N LYS A 148 0.99 -14.72 -3.91
CA LYS A 148 1.94 -14.19 -2.94
C LYS A 148 2.78 -13.08 -3.55
N LEU A 149 3.04 -12.06 -2.76
CA LEU A 149 4.01 -11.02 -3.05
C LEU A 149 5.39 -11.46 -2.53
N THR A 150 6.40 -11.39 -3.38
CA THR A 150 7.77 -11.83 -3.07
C THR A 150 8.78 -10.79 -3.50
N ASP A 151 9.92 -10.73 -2.81
CA ASP A 151 11.06 -9.93 -3.26
C ASP A 151 11.61 -10.51 -4.57
N ALA A 152 11.78 -9.66 -5.58
CA ALA A 152 12.20 -10.04 -6.92
C ALA A 152 13.70 -9.80 -7.18
N GLY A 153 14.47 -9.34 -6.18
CA GLY A 153 15.92 -9.25 -6.25
C GLY A 153 16.47 -7.87 -5.86
N PRO A 154 17.56 -7.40 -6.51
CA PRO A 154 18.27 -6.22 -6.04
C PRO A 154 17.41 -4.96 -6.13
N ARG A 155 17.51 -4.13 -5.10
CA ARG A 155 16.94 -2.78 -5.10
C ARG A 155 17.72 -1.87 -6.05
N PHE A 156 17.04 -0.94 -6.71
CA PHE A 156 17.73 0.08 -7.50
C PHE A 156 17.93 1.35 -6.67
N LYS A 157 19.18 1.77 -6.52
CA LYS A 157 19.54 3.02 -5.84
C LYS A 157 19.15 4.22 -6.69
N LEU A 158 18.64 5.24 -6.03
CA LEU A 158 18.33 6.53 -6.62
C LEU A 158 19.31 7.60 -6.12
N PRO A 159 19.54 8.67 -6.88
CA PRO A 159 20.32 9.80 -6.42
C PRO A 159 19.62 10.61 -5.33
N ASP A 160 18.31 10.40 -5.12
CA ASP A 160 17.45 11.13 -4.19
C ASP A 160 16.32 10.21 -3.68
N HIS A 161 15.39 10.76 -2.89
CA HIS A 161 14.35 10.05 -2.16
C HIS A 161 13.06 9.87 -2.99
N PRO A 162 12.60 8.63 -3.28
CA PRO A 162 11.39 8.39 -4.07
C PRO A 162 10.11 8.58 -3.25
N ALA A 163 9.55 9.79 -3.29
CA ALA A 163 8.29 10.13 -2.59
C ALA A 163 7.00 9.77 -3.37
N SER A 164 7.08 9.66 -4.70
CA SER A 164 5.93 9.35 -5.55
C SER A 164 6.35 8.56 -6.78
N MET A 165 5.47 7.67 -7.23
CA MET A 165 5.66 6.87 -8.44
C MET A 165 4.35 6.72 -9.19
N ARG A 166 4.47 6.60 -10.51
CA ARG A 166 3.37 6.25 -11.41
C ARG A 166 3.91 5.25 -12.43
N GLY A 167 3.19 4.15 -12.63
CA GLY A 167 3.44 3.21 -13.72
C GLY A 167 3.01 3.81 -15.06
N GLY A 168 3.72 3.48 -16.14
CA GLY A 168 3.34 3.92 -17.49
C GLY A 168 1.92 3.48 -17.88
N PRO A 169 1.26 4.20 -18.80
CA PRO A 169 -0.06 3.83 -19.26
C PRO A 169 -0.05 2.46 -19.97
N GLN A 170 -1.22 1.83 -19.97
CA GLN A 170 -1.56 0.70 -20.83
C GLN A 170 -1.54 1.10 -22.32
#